data_AF-A0A699T192-F1
#
_entry.id   AF-A0A699T192-F1
#
_cell.length_a   1.000
_cell.length_b   1.000
_cell.length_c   1.000
_cell.angle_alpha   90.00
_cell.angle_beta   90.00
_cell.angle_gamma   90.00
#
_symmetry.space_group_name_H-M   'P 1'
#
loop_
_entity.id
_entity.type
_entity.pdbx_description
1 polymer ?
#
loop_
_entity_poly.entity_id
_entity_poly.type
_entity_poly.pdbx_seq_one_letter_code
_entity_poly.pdbx_strand_id
1 'polypeptide(L)' 'LPEGSEDFIVYCDASNKGLGAVLMQREKVISYASRQLKIHEKNYVTHDLELGAVVFALEDLEALSVWNQMYSVH' A
#
# COMPACT_ATOMS: atom_id res chain seq x y z
N LEU A 1 1.18 15.82 0.18
CA LEU A 1 -0.26 15.66 0.51
C LEU A 1 -1.01 15.40 -0.78
N PRO A 2 -2.11 14.62 -0.76
CA PRO A 2 -2.96 14.44 -1.94
C PRO A 2 -3.46 15.80 -2.45
N GLU A 3 -3.35 16.02 -3.75
CA GLU A 3 -3.67 17.28 -4.42
C GLU A 3 -4.91 17.09 -5.32
N GLY A 4 -6.01 17.76 -4.98
CA GLY A 4 -7.21 17.79 -5.82
C GLY A 4 -7.95 16.45 -5.89
N SER A 5 -8.62 16.21 -7.02
CA SER A 5 -9.49 15.04 -7.27
C SER A 5 -8.91 14.08 -8.32
N GLU A 6 -7.59 14.06 -8.46
CA GLU A 6 -6.94 13.16 -9.41
C GLU A 6 -6.90 11.74 -8.88
N ASP A 7 -6.92 10.79 -9.80
CA ASP A 7 -6.83 9.38 -9.48
C ASP A 7 -5.52 9.05 -8.77
N PHE A 8 -5.63 8.15 -7.80
CA PHE A 8 -4.49 7.54 -7.15
C PHE A 8 -4.09 6.26 -7.89
N ILE A 9 -2.79 6.02 -7.94
CA ILE A 9 -2.23 4.77 -8.43
C ILE A 9 -1.55 4.07 -7.27
N VAL A 10 -1.88 2.80 -7.08
CA VAL A 10 -1.25 1.94 -6.08
C VAL A 10 -0.41 0.89 -6.79
N TYR A 11 0.87 0.84 -6.48
CA TYR A 11 1.77 -0.22 -6.92
C TYR A 11 1.96 -1.21 -5.77
N CYS A 12 1.77 -2.49 -6.03
CA CYS A 12 1.95 -3.57 -5.05
C CYS A 12 3.12 -4.45 -5.48
N ASP A 13 3.92 -4.89 -4.51
CA ASP A 13 4.99 -5.87 -4.70
C ASP A 13 4.93 -6.93 -3.61
N ALA A 14 5.26 -8.16 -4.00
CA ALA A 14 5.28 -9.30 -3.11
C ALA A 14 6.58 -10.08 -3.30
N SER A 15 7.20 -10.45 -2.18
CA SER A 15 8.40 -11.27 -2.18
C SER A 15 8.32 -12.33 -1.09
N ASN A 16 9.23 -13.30 -1.13
CA ASN A 16 9.36 -14.32 -0.07
C ASN A 16 9.79 -13.74 1.30
N LYS A 17 9.99 -12.42 1.41
CA LYS A 17 10.35 -11.73 2.66
C LYS A 17 9.22 -10.84 3.20
N GLY A 18 8.42 -10.24 2.33
CA GLY A 18 7.42 -9.26 2.74
C GLY A 18 6.53 -8.79 1.59
N LEU A 19 5.52 -8.01 1.97
CA LEU A 19 4.60 -7.31 1.10
C LEU A 19 4.94 -5.82 1.13
N GLY A 20 4.83 -5.17 -0.03
CA GLY A 20 5.07 -3.74 -0.17
C GLY A 20 4.01 -3.09 -1.04
N ALA A 21 3.71 -1.83 -0.76
CA ALA A 21 2.83 -1.01 -1.57
C ALA A 21 3.25 0.46 -1.57
N VAL A 22 3.01 1.15 -2.69
CA VAL A 22 3.30 2.56 -2.87
C VAL A 22 2.05 3.26 -3.41
N LEU A 23 1.62 4.32 -2.72
CA LEU A 23 0.55 5.22 -3.17
C LEU A 23 1.16 6.40 -3.92
N MET A 24 0.74 6.62 -5.16
CA MET A 24 1.20 7.71 -6.02
C MET A 24 0.05 8.54 -6.56
N GLN A 25 0.30 9.83 -6.79
CA GLN A 25 -0.59 10.74 -7.50
C GLN A 25 0.25 11.72 -8.31
N ARG A 26 -0.09 11.93 -9.60
CA ARG A 26 0.67 12.79 -10.51
C ARG A 26 2.18 12.53 -10.45
N GLU A 27 2.57 11.25 -10.50
CA GLU A 27 3.96 10.78 -10.44
C GLU A 27 4.71 11.07 -9.12
N LYS A 28 4.05 11.67 -8.13
CA LYS A 28 4.60 11.90 -6.79
C LYS A 28 4.20 10.77 -5.86
N VAL A 29 5.14 10.30 -5.06
CA VAL A 29 4.84 9.34 -4.00
C VAL A 29 4.22 10.06 -2.81
N ILE A 30 3.09 9.54 -2.34
CA ILE A 30 2.36 10.05 -1.18
C ILE A 30 2.69 9.23 0.06
N SER A 31 2.71 7.90 -0.06
CA SER A 31 2.90 7.00 1.06
C SER A 31 3.50 5.66 0.64
N TYR A 32 4.16 5.02 1.60
CA TYR A 32 4.71 3.67 1.50
C TYR A 32 4.10 2.83 2.62
N ALA A 33 3.67 1.62 2.28
CA ALA A 33 3.30 0.60 3.26
C ALA A 33 4.15 -0.64 3.00
N SER A 34 4.69 -1.24 4.05
CA SER A 34 5.38 -2.52 3.92
C SER A 34 5.36 -3.29 5.22
N ARG A 35 5.33 -4.63 5.12
CA ARG A 35 5.47 -5.51 6.27
C ARG A 35 6.17 -6.80 5.90
N GLN A 36 6.83 -7.42 6.88
CA GLN A 36 7.35 -8.77 6.71
C GLN A 36 6.21 -9.79 6.64
N LEU A 37 6.46 -10.90 5.95
CA LEU A 37 5.53 -12.03 5.94
C LEU A 37 5.44 -12.66 7.33
N LYS A 38 4.22 -12.96 7.76
CA LYS A 38 3.96 -13.82 8.91
C LYS A 38 4.45 -15.24 8.59
N ILE A 39 4.75 -16.01 9.64
CA ILE A 39 5.33 -17.35 9.51
C ILE A 39 4.49 -18.25 8.58
N HIS A 40 3.15 -18.16 8.67
CA HIS A 40 2.26 -18.96 7.83
C HIS A 40 2.18 -18.48 6.37
N GLU A 41 2.36 -17.19 6.12
CA GLU A 41 2.34 -16.60 4.76
C GLU A 41 3.59 -16.97 3.97
N LYS A 42 4.71 -17.30 4.64
CA LYS A 42 5.95 -17.73 3.97
C LYS A 42 5.81 -18.99 3.12
N ASN A 43 4.76 -19.78 3.36
CA ASN A 43 4.49 -21.01 2.62
C ASN A 43 3.52 -20.79 1.45
N TYR A 44 3.01 -19.58 1.26
CA TYR A 44 2.10 -19.26 0.15
C TYR A 44 2.84 -19.29 -1.18
N VAL A 45 2.14 -19.71 -2.23
CA VAL A 45 2.67 -19.61 -3.59
C VAL A 45 2.71 -18.14 -4.01
N THR A 46 3.57 -17.81 -4.98
CA THR A 46 3.78 -16.42 -5.42
C THR A 46 2.48 -15.68 -5.76
N HIS A 47 1.53 -16.35 -6.42
CA HIS A 47 0.25 -15.76 -6.77
C HIS A 47 -0.59 -15.35 -5.54
N ASP A 48 -0.57 -16.14 -4.47
CA ASP A 48 -1.28 -15.83 -3.23
C ASP A 48 -0.58 -14.68 -2.48
N LEU A 49 0.74 -14.57 -2.60
CA LEU A 49 1.51 -13.44 -2.06
C LEU A 49 1.21 -12.14 -2.81
N GLU A 50 1.09 -12.19 -4.15
CA GLU A 50 0.67 -11.05 -4.98
C GLU A 50 -0.73 -10.57 -4.57
N LEU A 51 -1.68 -11.49 -4.40
CA LEU A 51 -3.01 -11.17 -3.89
C LEU A 51 -2.94 -10.56 -2.49
N GLY A 52 -2.10 -11.13 -1.62
CA GLY A 52 -1.84 -10.59 -0.29
C GLY A 52 -1.31 -9.16 -0.30
N ALA A 53 -0.43 -8.81 -1.24
CA ALA A 53 0.09 -7.45 -1.38
C ALA A 53 -1.00 -6.46 -1.79
N VAL A 54 -1.93 -6.85 -2.67
CA VAL A 54 -3.08 -6.01 -3.08
C VAL A 54 -4.03 -5.77 -1.92
N VAL A 55 -4.42 -6.83 -1.20
CA VAL A 55 -5.29 -6.70 -0.02
C VAL A 55 -4.63 -5.83 1.04
N PHE A 56 -3.35 -6.08 1.32
CA PHE A 56 -2.55 -5.27 2.24
C PHE A 56 -2.51 -3.79 1.84
N ALA A 57 -2.31 -3.50 0.56
CA ALA A 57 -2.27 -2.14 0.06
C ALA A 57 -3.60 -1.41 0.25
N LEU A 58 -4.72 -2.09 0.00
CA LEU A 58 -6.06 -1.52 0.19
C LEU A 58 -6.32 -1.23 1.66
N GLU A 59 -5.97 -2.14 2.57
CA GLU A 59 -6.16 -1.94 4.01
C GLU A 59 -5.29 -0.82 4.58
N ASP A 60 -3.99 -0.79 4.26
CA ASP A 60 -3.04 0.13 4.88
C ASP A 60 -2.98 1.50 4.21
N LEU A 61 -3.09 1.59 2.87
CA LEU A 61 -2.97 2.86 2.16
C LEU A 61 -4.28 3.66 2.14
N GLU A 62 -5.45 3.01 2.17
CA GLU A 62 -6.72 3.74 2.39
C GLU A 62 -6.75 4.39 3.77
N ALA A 63 -6.31 3.68 4.80
CA ALA A 63 -6.24 4.24 6.15
C ALA A 63 -5.33 5.48 6.22
N LEU A 64 -4.19 5.45 5.52
CA LEU A 64 -3.22 6.56 5.51
C LEU A 64 -3.65 7.74 4.64
N SER A 65 -4.41 7.54 3.56
CA SER A 65 -4.93 8.65 2.75
C SER A 65 -5.99 9.45 3.53
N VAL A 66 -6.91 8.76 4.22
CA VAL A 66 -7.95 9.36 5.06
C VAL A 66 -7.33 10.07 6.27
N TRP A 67 -6.31 9.47 6.91
CA TRP A 67 -5.63 10.08 8.05
C TRP A 67 -4.88 11.36 7.64
N ASN A 68 -4.09 11.32 6.56
CA ASN A 68 -3.38 12.51 6.08
C ASN A 68 -4.34 13.65 5.65
N GLN A 69 -5.52 13.33 5.13
CA GLN A 69 -6.52 14.35 4.78
C GLN A 69 -7.23 14.93 6.01
N MET A 70 -7.41 14.14 7.08
CA MET A 70 -8.05 14.59 8.32
C MET A 70 -7.13 15.48 9.17
N TYR A 71 -5.81 15.26 9.14
CA TYR A 71 -4.84 16.01 9.95
C TYR A 71 -4.10 17.12 9.19
N SER A 72 -4.32 17.27 7.88
CA SER A 72 -3.75 18.38 7.10
C SER A 72 -4.67 19.61 7.02
N VAL A 73 -5.23 20.02 8.17
CA VAL A 73 -5.73 21.38 8.38
C VAL A 73 -4.82 22.01 9.43
N HIS A 74 -3.72 22.63 8.99
CA HIS A 74 -3.09 23.85 9.51
C HIS A 74 -1.81 24.18 8.75
#